data_AF-A0A2N3GGD6-F1
#
_entry.id   AF-A0A2N3GGD6-F1
#
_cell.length_a   1.000
_cell.length_b   1.000
_cell.length_c   1.000
_cell.angle_alpha   90.00
_cell.angle_beta   90.00
_cell.angle_gamma   90.00
#
_symmetry.space_group_name_H-M   'P 1'
#
loop_
_entity.id
_entity.type
_entity.pdbx_description
1 polymer ?
#
loop_
_entity_poly.entity_id
_entity_poly.type
_entity_poly.pdbx_seq_one_letter_code
_entity_poly.pdbx_strand_id
1 'polypeptide(L)'
;MGTLMSDLPATAIFTDRHTAYRFDGAPVSDEELSRIYDLAKYTPTAMNGQPLRVIFVRSSEAKQRLLPFIGEGNQAKSESAPVVAILAYDPEFHVNLPTTNPQMAGVKESLDPMPEVRASIANNNAWLQAGGFILAVRALGLDAGPMTGYDNAGVDAEFLADTPLRSFMVVNIGHVAEGGSFPRNPRLGFDQAVTLL
;
A
#
# COMPACT_ATOMS: atom_id res chain seq x y z
N MET A 1 -4.52 22.37 -12.30
CA MET A 1 -4.32 22.99 -10.97
C MET A 1 -5.47 22.54 -10.09
N GLY A 2 -5.41 21.29 -9.62
CA GLY A 2 -6.50 20.69 -8.84
C GLY A 2 -6.52 21.30 -7.46
N THR A 3 -7.66 21.88 -7.09
CA THR A 3 -7.97 22.40 -5.77
C THR A 3 -7.46 21.43 -4.70
N LEU A 4 -6.46 21.86 -3.93
CA LEU A 4 -6.20 21.25 -2.62
C LEU A 4 -7.54 21.28 -1.89
N MET A 5 -8.08 20.11 -1.54
CA MET A 5 -9.29 20.05 -0.73
C MET A 5 -9.02 20.89 0.51
N SER A 6 -9.78 21.98 0.65
CA SER A 6 -9.84 22.75 1.89
C SER A 6 -10.24 21.80 3.01
N ASP A 7 -9.47 21.82 4.10
CA ASP A 7 -9.67 21.07 5.35
C ASP A 7 -10.38 19.71 5.19
N LEU A 8 -9.66 18.70 4.70
CA LEU A 8 -10.16 17.32 4.74
C LEU A 8 -10.24 16.87 6.22
N PRO A 9 -11.44 16.64 6.79
CA PRO A 9 -11.56 16.29 8.19
C PRO A 9 -10.97 14.91 8.43
N ALA A 10 -10.37 14.69 9.61
CA ALA A 10 -9.82 13.38 9.96
C ALA A 10 -10.88 12.25 9.83
N THR A 11 -12.14 12.56 10.09
CA THR A 11 -13.25 11.60 9.95
C THR A 11 -13.36 11.06 8.52
N ALA A 12 -13.15 11.90 7.51
CA ALA A 12 -13.25 11.51 6.10
C ALA A 12 -12.23 10.43 5.70
N ILE A 13 -11.13 10.28 6.44
CA ILE A 13 -10.08 9.28 6.17
C ILE A 13 -10.19 8.10 7.14
N PHE A 14 -10.44 8.38 8.42
CA PHE A 14 -10.35 7.40 9.50
C PHE A 14 -11.67 6.70 9.82
N THR A 15 -12.79 7.44 9.91
CA THR A 15 -14.06 6.90 10.45
C THR A 15 -15.12 6.69 9.38
N ASP A 16 -15.16 7.55 8.37
CA ASP A 16 -16.24 7.59 7.38
C ASP A 16 -15.97 6.62 6.23
N ARG A 17 -14.70 6.26 5.99
CA ARG A 17 -14.27 5.31 4.95
C ARG A 17 -14.12 3.90 5.50
N HIS A 18 -14.67 2.94 4.79
CA HIS A 18 -14.65 1.52 5.13
C HIS A 18 -13.74 0.75 4.17
N THR A 19 -13.44 -0.51 4.50
CA THR A 19 -12.81 -1.41 3.53
C THR A 19 -13.79 -1.65 2.39
N ALA A 20 -13.38 -1.39 1.16
CA ALA A 20 -14.17 -1.69 -0.03
C ALA A 20 -14.00 -3.16 -0.46
N TYR A 21 -15.12 -3.80 -0.77
CA TYR A 21 -15.23 -5.19 -1.21
C TYR A 21 -15.77 -5.29 -2.66
N ARG A 22 -16.41 -4.24 -3.17
CA ARG A 22 -16.87 -4.15 -4.56
C ARG A 22 -16.80 -2.70 -5.05
N PHE A 23 -16.40 -2.52 -6.30
CA PHE A 23 -16.21 -1.20 -6.93
C PHE A 23 -17.18 -1.00 -8.10
N ASP A 24 -17.48 0.25 -8.42
CA ASP A 24 -18.45 0.63 -9.45
C ASP A 24 -17.88 0.64 -10.89
N GLY A 25 -16.58 0.46 -11.03
CA GLY A 25 -15.87 0.43 -12.31
C GLY A 25 -15.47 1.81 -12.85
N ALA A 26 -15.70 2.90 -12.11
CA ALA A 26 -15.21 4.22 -12.48
C ALA A 26 -13.68 4.19 -12.65
N PRO A 27 -13.13 4.75 -13.74
CA PRO A 27 -11.70 4.66 -14.02
C PRO A 27 -10.88 5.45 -13.00
N VAL A 28 -9.67 4.95 -12.70
CA VAL A 28 -8.66 5.68 -11.90
C VAL A 28 -7.52 6.07 -12.84
N SER A 29 -7.28 7.37 -12.96
CA SER A 29 -6.31 7.96 -13.88
C SER A 29 -4.86 7.85 -13.39
N ASP A 30 -3.91 7.93 -14.32
CA ASP A 30 -2.48 7.99 -14.02
C ASP A 30 -2.13 9.18 -13.10
N GLU A 31 -2.83 10.30 -13.25
CA GLU A 31 -2.67 11.47 -12.38
C GLU A 31 -3.08 11.13 -10.93
N GLU A 32 -4.21 10.47 -10.72
CA GLU A 32 -4.64 10.04 -9.38
C GLU A 32 -3.65 9.06 -8.76
N LEU A 33 -3.14 8.09 -9.53
CA LEU A 33 -2.15 7.13 -9.05
C LEU A 33 -0.81 7.80 -8.70
N SER A 34 -0.37 8.77 -9.49
CA SER A 34 0.80 9.59 -9.18
C SER A 34 0.58 10.36 -7.88
N ARG A 35 -0.59 10.98 -7.70
CA ARG A 35 -0.92 11.73 -6.48
C ARG A 35 -0.99 10.84 -5.25
N ILE A 36 -1.46 9.59 -5.38
CA ILE A 36 -1.43 8.60 -4.28
C ILE A 36 0.02 8.43 -3.81
N TYR A 37 0.96 8.17 -4.73
CA TYR A 37 2.37 8.02 -4.38
C TYR A 37 2.98 9.30 -3.80
N ASP A 38 2.68 10.46 -4.40
CA ASP A 38 3.20 11.75 -3.95
C ASP A 38 2.82 12.08 -2.50
N LEU A 39 1.66 11.62 -2.04
CA LEU A 39 1.27 11.70 -0.64
C LEU A 39 1.90 10.59 0.21
N ALA A 40 1.80 9.34 -0.25
CA ALA A 40 2.24 8.16 0.51
C ALA A 40 3.74 8.17 0.85
N LYS A 41 4.59 8.74 -0.03
CA LYS A 41 6.05 8.80 0.16
C LYS A 41 6.48 9.58 1.39
N TYR A 42 5.63 10.48 1.92
CA TYR A 42 5.90 11.25 3.13
C TYR A 42 5.58 10.49 4.44
N THR A 43 5.12 9.24 4.35
CA THR A 43 4.98 8.39 5.54
C THR A 43 6.36 8.17 6.17
N PRO A 44 6.54 8.43 7.47
CA PRO A 44 7.86 8.32 8.09
C PRO A 44 8.38 6.89 8.03
N THR A 45 9.69 6.75 7.84
CA THR A 45 10.39 5.46 7.89
C THR A 45 11.70 5.63 8.64
N ALA A 46 12.19 4.54 9.24
CA ALA A 46 13.51 4.48 9.82
C ALA A 46 14.55 4.96 8.80
N MET A 47 15.41 5.88 9.23
CA MET A 47 16.48 6.46 8.41
C MET A 47 15.98 7.16 7.13
N ASN A 48 14.69 7.48 7.03
CA ASN A 48 14.06 7.91 5.78
C ASN A 48 14.33 6.92 4.61
N GLY A 49 14.40 5.62 4.90
CA GLY A 49 14.83 4.57 3.96
C GLY A 49 13.84 4.26 2.82
N GLN A 50 12.55 4.59 2.99
CA GLN A 50 11.53 4.51 1.93
C GLN A 50 11.52 3.17 1.13
N PRO A 51 11.40 1.99 1.78
CA PRO A 51 11.48 0.69 1.11
C PRO A 51 10.25 0.33 0.26
N LEU A 52 9.09 0.99 0.42
CA LEU A 52 7.88 0.66 -0.33
C LEU A 52 8.10 0.78 -1.85
N ARG A 53 7.61 -0.21 -2.58
CA ARG A 53 7.45 -0.22 -4.04
C ARG A 53 5.99 -0.54 -4.35
N VAL A 54 5.45 0.11 -5.38
CA VAL A 54 4.04 -0.02 -5.75
C VAL A 54 3.97 -0.38 -7.23
N ILE A 55 3.29 -1.49 -7.53
CA ILE A 55 3.01 -1.93 -8.89
C ILE A 55 1.51 -1.82 -9.11
N PHE A 56 1.09 -0.92 -9.99
CA PHE A 56 -0.33 -0.75 -10.32
C PHE A 56 -0.74 -1.67 -11.47
N VAL A 57 -1.62 -2.63 -11.17
CA VAL A 57 -2.25 -3.54 -12.13
C VAL A 57 -3.57 -2.91 -12.59
N ARG A 58 -3.64 -2.51 -13.87
CA ARG A 58 -4.71 -1.64 -14.40
C ARG A 58 -5.37 -2.15 -15.68
N SER A 59 -4.63 -2.84 -16.53
CA SER A 59 -5.19 -3.43 -17.75
C SER A 59 -5.94 -4.73 -17.42
N SER A 60 -6.95 -5.06 -18.22
CA SER A 60 -7.66 -6.34 -18.10
C SER A 60 -6.72 -7.54 -18.22
N GLU A 61 -5.73 -7.47 -19.10
CA GLU A 61 -4.72 -8.51 -19.28
C GLU A 61 -3.85 -8.69 -18.03
N ALA A 62 -3.31 -7.60 -17.46
CA ALA A 62 -2.51 -7.69 -16.25
C ALA A 62 -3.35 -8.17 -15.05
N LYS A 63 -4.63 -7.78 -14.99
CA LYS A 63 -5.56 -8.27 -13.97
C LYS A 63 -5.84 -9.76 -14.11
N GLN A 64 -6.02 -10.26 -15.33
CA GLN A 64 -6.18 -11.70 -15.59
C GLN A 64 -4.94 -12.51 -15.18
N ARG A 65 -3.74 -11.94 -15.29
CA ARG A 65 -2.49 -12.54 -14.77
C ARG A 65 -2.43 -12.54 -13.24
N LEU A 66 -2.99 -11.51 -12.59
CA LEU A 66 -2.99 -11.39 -11.11
C LEU A 66 -4.03 -12.29 -10.43
N LEU A 67 -5.25 -12.36 -10.97
CA LEU A 67 -6.40 -13.01 -10.31
C LEU A 67 -6.15 -14.47 -9.87
N PRO A 68 -5.44 -15.33 -10.62
CA PRO A 68 -5.12 -16.69 -10.19
C PRO A 68 -4.36 -16.76 -8.86
N PHE A 69 -3.59 -15.71 -8.53
CA PHE A 69 -2.83 -15.62 -7.28
C PHE A 69 -3.62 -14.96 -6.14
N ILE A 70 -4.76 -14.35 -6.42
CA ILE A 70 -5.64 -13.81 -5.38
C ILE A 70 -6.41 -14.98 -4.75
N GLY A 71 -6.47 -15.05 -3.41
CA GLY A 71 -7.22 -16.09 -2.73
C GLY A 71 -8.69 -16.10 -3.17
N GLU A 72 -9.28 -17.27 -3.33
CA GLU A 72 -10.60 -17.48 -3.96
C GLU A 72 -11.69 -16.52 -3.42
N GLY A 73 -11.80 -16.38 -2.09
CA GLY A 73 -12.76 -15.46 -1.45
C GLY A 73 -12.50 -13.96 -1.64
N ASN A 74 -11.40 -13.58 -2.30
CA ASN A 74 -10.99 -12.22 -2.59
C ASN A 74 -10.99 -11.89 -4.09
N GLN A 75 -11.05 -12.88 -4.99
CA GLN A 75 -10.91 -12.69 -6.44
C GLN A 75 -11.94 -11.70 -7.00
N ALA A 76 -13.22 -11.90 -6.69
CA ALA A 76 -14.29 -11.01 -7.16
C ALA A 76 -14.10 -9.54 -6.73
N LYS A 77 -13.48 -9.32 -5.56
CA LYS A 77 -13.18 -7.97 -5.05
C LYS A 77 -12.14 -7.29 -5.94
N SER A 78 -11.04 -7.99 -6.22
CA SER A 78 -9.97 -7.52 -7.10
C SER A 78 -10.38 -7.41 -8.55
N GLU A 79 -11.25 -8.31 -9.03
CA GLU A 79 -11.79 -8.26 -10.38
C GLU A 79 -12.61 -6.98 -10.59
N SER A 80 -13.49 -6.65 -9.64
CA SER A 80 -14.35 -5.45 -9.71
C SER A 80 -13.58 -4.13 -9.60
N ALA A 81 -12.41 -4.12 -8.97
CA ALA A 81 -11.62 -2.90 -8.75
C ALA A 81 -11.03 -2.39 -10.06
N PRO A 82 -11.12 -1.09 -10.42
CA PRO A 82 -10.48 -0.56 -11.62
C PRO A 82 -8.94 -0.70 -11.56
N VAL A 83 -8.34 -0.61 -10.36
CA VAL A 83 -6.91 -0.80 -10.13
C VAL A 83 -6.66 -1.73 -8.95
N VAL A 84 -5.66 -2.60 -9.06
CA VAL A 84 -5.09 -3.34 -7.93
C VAL A 84 -3.63 -2.94 -7.79
N ALA A 85 -3.25 -2.40 -6.63
CA ALA A 85 -1.86 -2.13 -6.31
C ALA A 85 -1.23 -3.34 -5.62
N ILE A 86 -0.13 -3.87 -6.16
CA ILE A 86 0.74 -4.80 -5.44
C ILE A 86 1.74 -3.93 -4.66
N LEU A 87 1.71 -4.04 -3.33
CA LEU A 87 2.68 -3.40 -2.46
C LEU A 87 3.80 -4.39 -2.17
N ALA A 88 5.02 -3.96 -2.45
CA ALA A 88 6.23 -4.72 -2.21
C ALA A 88 7.23 -3.88 -1.40
N TYR A 89 8.16 -4.55 -0.73
CA TYR A 89 9.31 -3.90 -0.11
C TYR A 89 10.58 -4.21 -0.88
N ASP A 90 11.49 -3.24 -0.87
CA ASP A 90 12.83 -3.38 -1.42
C ASP A 90 13.83 -3.70 -0.29
N PRO A 91 14.34 -4.93 -0.17
CA PRO A 91 15.37 -5.27 0.82
C PRO A 91 16.71 -4.58 0.53
N GLU A 92 16.88 -4.00 -0.67
CA GLU A 92 18.03 -3.22 -1.07
C GLU A 92 17.82 -1.70 -0.86
N PHE A 93 16.78 -1.27 -0.15
CA PHE A 93 16.44 0.16 0.06
C PHE A 93 17.65 1.03 0.48
N HIS A 94 18.55 0.47 1.30
CA HIS A 94 19.75 1.13 1.82
C HIS A 94 20.66 1.71 0.73
N VAL A 95 20.64 1.18 -0.49
CA VAL A 95 21.38 1.71 -1.65
C VAL A 95 20.98 3.16 -1.96
N ASN A 96 19.74 3.55 -1.62
CA ASN A 96 19.22 4.89 -1.86
C ASN A 96 19.47 5.87 -0.70
N LEU A 97 20.01 5.43 0.45
CA LEU A 97 20.25 6.29 1.60
C LEU A 97 21.14 7.51 1.31
N PRO A 98 22.17 7.45 0.44
CA PRO A 98 22.90 8.65 0.03
C PRO A 98 22.00 9.75 -0.57
N THR A 99 20.86 9.38 -1.17
CA THR A 99 19.87 10.31 -1.70
C THR A 99 18.79 10.67 -0.67
N THR A 100 18.25 9.67 0.03
CA THR A 100 17.09 9.89 0.91
C THR A 100 17.47 10.36 2.31
N ASN A 101 18.70 10.15 2.75
CA ASN A 101 19.22 10.58 4.04
C ASN A 101 20.72 10.89 3.99
N PRO A 102 21.13 11.93 3.23
CA PRO A 102 22.54 12.27 3.03
C PRO A 102 23.27 12.66 4.33
N GLN A 103 22.53 13.02 5.39
CA GLN A 103 23.09 13.38 6.69
C GLN A 103 23.72 12.18 7.42
N MET A 104 23.29 10.95 7.08
CA MET A 104 23.80 9.71 7.67
C MET A 104 24.79 9.00 6.74
N ALA A 105 25.87 9.68 6.38
CA ALA A 105 26.95 9.10 5.58
C ALA A 105 27.52 7.83 6.24
N GLY A 106 27.84 6.80 5.44
CA GLY A 106 28.40 5.53 5.91
C GLY A 106 27.36 4.48 6.32
N VAL A 107 26.09 4.84 6.48
CA VAL A 107 25.05 3.87 6.90
C VAL A 107 24.76 2.84 5.81
N LYS A 108 24.78 3.24 4.53
CA LYS A 108 24.64 2.30 3.41
C LYS A 108 25.69 1.20 3.48
N GLU A 109 26.97 1.56 3.61
CA GLU A 109 28.10 0.64 3.70
C GLU A 109 28.02 -0.25 4.94
N SER A 110 27.53 0.29 6.06
CA SER A 110 27.33 -0.50 7.29
C SER A 110 26.24 -1.56 7.15
N LEU A 111 25.23 -1.32 6.31
CA LEU A 111 24.09 -2.22 6.08
C LEU A 111 24.36 -3.25 4.98
N ASP A 112 25.25 -2.96 4.02
CA ASP A 112 25.61 -3.85 2.90
C ASP A 112 25.79 -5.32 3.33
N PRO A 113 26.62 -5.65 4.36
CA PRO A 113 26.87 -7.04 4.75
C PRO A 113 25.77 -7.67 5.61
N MET A 114 24.62 -7.01 5.81
CA MET A 114 23.58 -7.42 6.75
C MET A 114 22.21 -7.72 6.07
N PRO A 115 22.12 -8.71 5.18
CA PRO A 115 20.90 -8.96 4.38
C PRO A 115 19.64 -9.19 5.23
N GLU A 116 19.73 -9.97 6.29
CA GLU A 116 18.58 -10.24 7.18
C GLU A 116 18.10 -8.99 7.92
N VAL A 117 19.04 -8.14 8.37
CA VAL A 117 18.73 -6.87 9.03
C VAL A 117 18.06 -5.93 8.04
N ARG A 118 18.60 -5.82 6.82
CA ARG A 118 18.03 -4.99 5.76
C ARG A 118 16.62 -5.42 5.38
N ALA A 119 16.38 -6.72 5.17
CA ALA A 119 15.06 -7.25 4.87
C ALA A 119 14.06 -7.00 5.99
N SER A 120 14.46 -7.18 7.25
CA SER A 120 13.62 -6.89 8.41
C SER A 120 13.24 -5.40 8.51
N ILE A 121 14.23 -4.50 8.35
CA ILE A 121 13.98 -3.05 8.32
C ILE A 121 13.05 -2.69 7.17
N ALA A 122 13.32 -3.20 5.97
CA ALA A 122 12.54 -2.92 4.78
C ALA A 122 11.07 -3.34 4.95
N ASN A 123 10.83 -4.58 5.37
CA ASN A 123 9.48 -5.11 5.58
C ASN A 123 8.71 -4.30 6.64
N ASN A 124 9.29 -4.07 7.82
CA ASN A 124 8.61 -3.34 8.90
C ASN A 124 8.24 -1.90 8.48
N ASN A 125 9.14 -1.22 7.77
CA ASN A 125 8.89 0.13 7.30
C ASN A 125 7.93 0.18 6.10
N ALA A 126 7.91 -0.85 5.25
CA ALA A 126 6.94 -0.94 4.17
C ALA A 126 5.51 -1.15 4.68
N TRP A 127 5.31 -1.90 5.78
CA TRP A 127 4.03 -1.98 6.47
C TRP A 127 3.55 -0.64 7.03
N LEU A 128 4.47 0.14 7.61
CA LEU A 128 4.19 1.51 8.04
C LEU A 128 3.78 2.39 6.84
N GLN A 129 4.52 2.33 5.73
CA GLN A 129 4.19 3.04 4.50
C GLN A 129 2.89 2.56 3.86
N ALA A 130 2.51 1.28 3.97
CA ALA A 130 1.23 0.76 3.49
C ALA A 130 0.04 1.41 4.23
N GLY A 131 0.19 1.64 5.54
CA GLY A 131 -0.77 2.43 6.30
C GLY A 131 -0.97 3.82 5.69
N GLY A 132 0.12 4.56 5.47
CA GLY A 132 0.07 5.87 4.83
C GLY A 132 -0.44 5.84 3.38
N PHE A 133 -0.12 4.81 2.61
CA PHE A 133 -0.62 4.58 1.26
C PHE A 133 -2.15 4.44 1.25
N ILE A 134 -2.72 3.64 2.16
CA ILE A 134 -4.18 3.48 2.29
C ILE A 134 -4.85 4.82 2.67
N LEU A 135 -4.23 5.59 3.55
CA LEU A 135 -4.72 6.93 3.91
C LEU A 135 -4.63 7.91 2.72
N ALA A 136 -3.57 7.84 1.92
CA ALA A 136 -3.40 8.66 0.72
C ALA A 136 -4.47 8.36 -0.34
N VAL A 137 -4.79 7.08 -0.58
CA VAL A 137 -5.91 6.68 -1.45
C VAL A 137 -7.21 7.35 -0.98
N ARG A 138 -7.52 7.26 0.31
CA ARG A 138 -8.73 7.87 0.89
C ARG A 138 -8.73 9.39 0.85
N ALA A 139 -7.57 10.01 1.07
CA ALA A 139 -7.41 11.45 1.05
C ALA A 139 -7.70 12.06 -0.34
N LEU A 140 -7.52 11.27 -1.40
CA LEU A 140 -7.83 11.65 -2.77
C LEU A 140 -9.27 11.32 -3.19
N GLY A 141 -10.11 10.87 -2.26
CA GLY A 141 -11.52 10.59 -2.53
C GLY A 141 -11.81 9.17 -3.02
N LEU A 142 -10.77 8.33 -3.16
CA LEU A 142 -10.89 6.92 -3.58
C LEU A 142 -11.10 6.00 -2.37
N ASP A 143 -11.63 4.81 -2.63
CA ASP A 143 -11.78 3.74 -1.66
C ASP A 143 -10.67 2.68 -1.81
N ALA A 144 -10.33 2.05 -0.69
CA ALA A 144 -9.28 1.04 -0.60
C ALA A 144 -9.81 -0.28 -0.04
N GLY A 145 -9.41 -1.38 -0.69
CA GLY A 145 -9.61 -2.76 -0.23
C GLY A 145 -8.26 -3.47 -0.02
N PRO A 146 -7.55 -3.22 1.10
CA PRO A 146 -6.28 -3.89 1.40
C PRO A 146 -6.49 -5.36 1.77
N MET A 147 -5.64 -6.24 1.25
CA MET A 147 -5.72 -7.69 1.46
C MET A 147 -4.34 -8.34 1.51
N THR A 148 -4.20 -9.33 2.40
CA THR A 148 -3.02 -10.21 2.50
C THR A 148 -3.33 -11.66 2.10
N GLY A 149 -4.60 -11.98 1.87
CA GLY A 149 -5.02 -13.32 1.44
C GLY A 149 -4.80 -13.52 -0.06
N TYR A 150 -3.55 -13.69 -0.46
CA TYR A 150 -3.08 -13.99 -1.82
C TYR A 150 -1.80 -14.83 -1.79
N ASP A 151 -1.45 -15.47 -2.90
CA ASP A 151 -0.19 -16.19 -3.10
C ASP A 151 0.94 -15.21 -3.36
N ASN A 152 1.72 -14.94 -2.32
CA ASN A 152 2.86 -14.03 -2.36
C ASN A 152 3.95 -14.49 -3.32
N ALA A 153 4.30 -15.77 -3.29
CA ALA A 153 5.36 -16.34 -4.13
C ALA A 153 4.97 -16.33 -5.60
N GLY A 154 3.71 -16.66 -5.90
CA GLY A 154 3.15 -16.57 -7.26
C GLY A 154 3.14 -15.15 -7.80
N VAL A 155 2.69 -14.16 -7.00
CA VAL A 155 2.75 -12.75 -7.40
C VAL A 155 4.18 -12.27 -7.61
N ASP A 156 5.11 -12.62 -6.73
CA ASP A 156 6.51 -12.24 -6.86
C ASP A 156 7.12 -12.83 -8.14
N ALA A 157 6.84 -14.10 -8.44
CA ALA A 157 7.30 -14.75 -9.67
C ALA A 157 6.69 -14.13 -10.93
N GLU A 158 5.42 -13.69 -10.89
CA GLU A 158 4.72 -13.16 -12.07
C GLU A 158 5.02 -11.69 -12.34
N PHE A 159 5.12 -10.86 -11.29
CA PHE A 159 5.18 -9.40 -11.41
C PHE A 159 6.53 -8.80 -10.98
N LEU A 160 7.32 -9.52 -10.18
CA LEU A 160 8.56 -9.03 -9.59
C LEU A 160 9.78 -9.90 -9.94
N ALA A 161 9.63 -10.76 -10.96
CA ALA A 161 10.72 -11.58 -11.49
C ALA A 161 11.96 -10.72 -11.76
N ASP A 162 13.13 -11.28 -11.49
CA ASP A 162 14.43 -10.63 -11.68
C ASP A 162 14.66 -9.37 -10.81
N THR A 163 13.84 -9.16 -9.78
CA THR A 163 14.04 -8.10 -8.79
C THR A 163 14.24 -8.68 -7.37
N PRO A 164 14.89 -7.92 -6.46
CA PRO A 164 14.96 -8.31 -5.05
C PRO A 164 13.65 -8.03 -4.30
N LEU A 165 12.65 -7.44 -4.96
CA LEU A 165 11.41 -7.01 -4.32
C LEU A 165 10.61 -8.21 -3.81
N ARG A 166 9.88 -8.00 -2.72
CA ARG A 166 8.98 -8.99 -2.14
C ARG A 166 7.64 -8.34 -1.89
N SER A 167 6.57 -8.86 -2.47
CA SER A 167 5.23 -8.35 -2.20
C SER A 167 4.84 -8.65 -0.75
N PHE A 168 3.89 -7.91 -0.18
CA PHE A 168 3.36 -8.21 1.17
C PHE A 168 1.87 -7.87 1.33
N MET A 169 1.29 -7.11 0.40
CA MET A 169 -0.11 -6.73 0.40
C MET A 169 -0.57 -6.42 -1.02
N VAL A 170 -1.83 -6.70 -1.33
CA VAL A 170 -2.52 -6.09 -2.48
C VAL A 170 -3.58 -5.11 -1.99
N VAL A 171 -3.79 -4.02 -2.72
CA VAL A 171 -4.80 -3.00 -2.40
C VAL A 171 -5.66 -2.75 -3.62
N ASN A 172 -6.94 -3.13 -3.54
CA ASN A 172 -7.93 -2.75 -4.54
C ASN A 172 -8.25 -1.26 -4.40
N ILE A 173 -8.26 -0.51 -5.49
CA ILE A 173 -8.43 0.95 -5.51
C ILE A 173 -9.52 1.30 -6.53
N GLY A 174 -10.43 2.20 -6.17
CA GLY A 174 -11.50 2.73 -7.02
C GLY A 174 -12.58 3.43 -6.21
N HIS A 175 -13.76 3.64 -6.79
CA HIS A 175 -14.93 4.08 -6.03
C HIS A 175 -15.76 2.88 -5.58
N VAL A 176 -16.15 2.85 -4.30
CA VAL A 176 -16.96 1.76 -3.76
C VAL A 176 -18.35 1.76 -4.41
N ALA A 177 -18.80 0.59 -4.85
CA ALA A 177 -20.17 0.43 -5.36
C ALA A 177 -21.20 0.51 -4.22
N GLU A 178 -22.46 0.77 -4.56
CA GLU A 178 -23.55 0.61 -3.60
C GLU A 178 -23.57 -0.81 -3.01
N GLY A 179 -23.66 -0.91 -1.68
CA GLY A 179 -23.54 -2.18 -0.95
C GLY A 179 -22.16 -2.86 -1.05
N GLY A 180 -21.14 -2.17 -1.56
CA GLY A 180 -19.78 -2.66 -1.74
C GLY A 180 -18.90 -2.60 -0.49
N SER A 181 -19.47 -2.23 0.66
CA SER A 181 -18.80 -2.24 1.96
C SER A 181 -19.74 -2.73 3.05
N PHE A 182 -19.18 -3.10 4.20
CA PHE A 182 -19.93 -3.51 5.38
C PHE A 182 -20.01 -2.36 6.40
N PRO A 183 -21.04 -2.36 7.27
CA PRO A 183 -21.07 -1.52 8.46
C PRO A 183 -19.77 -1.65 9.28
N ARG A 184 -19.48 -0.63 10.09
CA ARG A 184 -18.23 -0.59 10.87
C ARG A 184 -18.24 -1.73 11.89
N ASN A 185 -17.30 -2.66 11.76
CA ASN A 185 -17.06 -3.67 12.79
C ASN A 185 -16.55 -3.02 14.10
N PRO A 186 -16.75 -3.68 15.25
CA PRO A 186 -16.25 -3.18 16.55
C PRO A 186 -14.75 -2.86 16.55
N ARG A 187 -14.35 -2.02 17.50
CA ARG A 187 -12.94 -1.72 17.83
C ARG A 187 -12.71 -2.05 19.29
N LEU A 188 -11.48 -2.44 19.64
CA LEU A 188 -11.09 -2.61 21.04
C LEU A 188 -11.31 -1.30 21.79
N GLY A 189 -11.80 -1.39 23.02
CA GLY A 189 -11.88 -0.25 23.93
C GLY A 189 -10.50 0.22 24.37
N PHE A 190 -10.42 1.45 24.88
CA PHE A 190 -9.15 2.08 25.28
C PHE A 190 -8.36 1.20 26.26
N ASP A 191 -9.00 0.74 27.33
CA ASP A 191 -8.33 -0.03 28.39
C ASP A 191 -7.92 -1.45 27.96
N GLN A 192 -8.45 -1.95 26.83
CA GLN A 192 -8.03 -3.25 26.28
C GLN A 192 -6.73 -3.14 25.50
N ALA A 193 -6.41 -1.97 24.96
CA ALA A 193 -5.31 -1.76 24.02
C ALA A 193 -4.24 -0.79 24.53
N VAL A 194 -4.53 0.01 25.56
CA VAL A 194 -3.65 1.09 26.04
C VAL A 194 -3.36 0.93 27.52
N THR A 195 -2.07 1.01 27.89
CA THR A 195 -1.59 1.13 29.28
C THR A 195 -0.90 2.48 29.44
N LEU A 196 -1.28 3.24 30.47
CA LEU A 196 -0.64 4.49 30.85
C LEU A 196 0.36 4.19 31.98
N LEU A 197 1.63 4.56 31.79
CA LEU A 197 2.73 4.40 32.75
C LEU A 197 3.27 5.77 33.20
#